data_AF-A0A2N4YRR2-F1
#
_entry.id   AF-A0A2N4YRR2-F1
#
_cell.length_a   1.000
_cell.length_b   1.000
_cell.length_c   1.000
_cell.angle_alpha   90.00
_cell.angle_beta   90.00
_cell.angle_gamma   90.00
#
_symmetry.space_group_name_H-M   'P 1'
#
loop_
_entity.id
_entity.type
_entity.pdbx_description
1 polymer ?
#
loop_
_entity_poly.entity_id
_entity_poly.type
_entity_poly.pdbx_seq_one_letter_code
_entity_poly.pdbx_strand_id
1 'polypeptide(L)'
;MTEIQRLLTHTIDELNVQEKRDNRPRFSISFIRNHPGLFVAMYAAFLATLVVMLRSETLVDSVWLLVVLFILFNAFFFFDVYPRYRYEDIDVLDFRVCYNGEWYN
;
A
#
# COMPACT_ATOMS: atom_id res chain seq x y z
N MET A 1 -16.27 9.68 29.03
CA MET A 1 -16.56 9.73 27.59
C MET A 1 -17.74 10.66 27.39
N THR A 2 -17.60 11.66 26.51
CA THR A 2 -18.72 12.50 26.09
C THR A 2 -19.64 11.70 25.16
N GLU A 3 -20.94 12.00 25.12
CA GLU A 3 -21.89 11.29 24.24
C GLU A 3 -21.47 11.34 22.76
N ILE A 4 -20.86 12.45 22.34
CA ILE A 4 -20.31 12.62 20.98
C ILE A 4 -19.20 11.61 20.71
N GLN A 5 -18.28 11.41 21.65
CA GLN A 5 -17.19 10.44 21.50
C GLN A 5 -17.72 9.01 21.41
N ARG A 6 -18.77 8.68 22.17
CA ARG A 6 -19.43 7.37 22.10
C ARG A 6 -20.05 7.15 20.72
N LEU A 7 -20.78 8.14 20.20
CA LEU A 7 -21.43 8.07 18.89
C LEU A 7 -20.39 7.92 17.78
N LEU A 8 -19.35 8.76 17.76
CA LEU A 8 -18.30 8.67 16.75
C LEU A 8 -17.57 7.34 16.78
N THR A 9 -17.23 6.84 17.97
CA THR A 9 -16.56 5.54 18.10
C THR A 9 -17.42 4.42 17.51
N HIS A 10 -18.73 4.44 17.79
CA HIS A 10 -19.67 3.46 17.23
C HIS A 10 -19.74 3.53 15.69
N THR A 11 -19.82 4.74 15.13
CA THR A 11 -19.84 4.93 13.68
C THR A 11 -18.53 4.48 13.02
N ILE A 12 -17.38 4.76 13.65
CA ILE A 12 -16.07 4.31 13.17
C ILE A 12 -15.98 2.79 13.16
N ASP A 13 -16.50 2.12 14.20
CA ASP A 13 -16.54 0.66 14.27
C ASP A 13 -17.45 0.06 13.19
N GLU A 14 -18.64 0.64 12.97
CA GLU A 14 -19.52 0.24 11.86
C GLU A 14 -18.84 0.39 10.50
N LEU A 15 -18.16 1.51 10.26
CA LEU A 15 -17.40 1.77 9.03
C LEU A 15 -16.26 0.76 8.83
N ASN A 16 -15.49 0.49 9.87
CA ASN A 16 -14.41 -0.50 9.83
C ASN A 16 -14.93 -1.90 9.43
N VAL A 17 -16.12 -2.27 9.91
CA VAL A 17 -16.78 -3.54 9.55
C VAL A 17 -17.32 -3.52 8.12
N GLN A 18 -18.00 -2.44 7.71
CA GLN A 18 -18.58 -2.30 6.36
C GLN A 18 -17.49 -2.31 5.28
N GLU A 19 -16.39 -1.58 5.49
CA GLU A 19 -15.26 -1.50 4.56
C GLU A 19 -14.25 -2.66 4.71
N LYS A 20 -14.45 -3.57 5.68
CA LYS A 20 -13.54 -4.70 5.99
C LYS A 20 -12.09 -4.26 6.22
N ARG A 21 -11.92 -3.19 6.99
CA ARG A 21 -10.60 -2.66 7.36
C ARG A 21 -10.03 -3.54 8.47
N ASP A 22 -9.28 -4.59 8.10
CA ASP A 22 -8.92 -5.66 9.04
C ASP A 22 -7.50 -5.54 9.63
N ASN A 23 -6.70 -4.53 9.25
CA ASN A 23 -5.24 -4.45 9.52
C ASN A 23 -4.45 -5.67 8.98
N ARG A 24 -5.05 -6.52 8.16
CA ARG A 24 -4.42 -7.72 7.64
C ARG A 24 -3.79 -7.45 6.28
N PRO A 25 -2.58 -7.98 6.01
CA PRO A 25 -1.99 -7.93 4.68
C PRO A 25 -2.84 -8.77 3.73
N ARG A 26 -3.33 -8.15 2.67
CA ARG A 26 -4.08 -8.80 1.59
C ARG A 26 -3.19 -8.84 0.35
N PHE A 27 -3.21 -9.98 -0.34
CA PHE A 27 -2.61 -10.08 -1.66
C PHE A 27 -3.42 -9.25 -2.64
N SER A 28 -2.88 -8.12 -3.07
CA SER A 28 -3.52 -7.19 -3.99
C SER A 28 -2.82 -7.28 -5.35
N ILE A 29 -3.59 -7.55 -6.41
CA ILE A 29 -3.15 -7.41 -7.81
C ILE A 29 -3.37 -5.94 -8.27
N SER A 30 -3.67 -5.06 -7.32
CA SER A 30 -4.01 -3.65 -7.55
C SER A 30 -2.87 -2.92 -8.28
N PHE A 31 -1.62 -3.25 -7.94
CA PHE A 31 -0.44 -2.65 -8.57
C PHE A 31 -0.39 -2.87 -10.10
N ILE A 32 -0.65 -4.10 -10.56
CA ILE A 32 -0.67 -4.43 -11.99
C ILE A 32 -1.80 -3.69 -12.72
N ARG A 33 -2.94 -3.52 -12.06
CA ARG A 33 -4.11 -2.84 -12.64
C ARG A 33 -3.94 -1.33 -12.71
N ASN A 34 -3.38 -0.72 -11.67
CA ASN A 34 -3.30 0.74 -11.54
C ASN A 34 -2.07 1.32 -12.25
N HIS A 35 -0.97 0.57 -12.34
CA HIS A 35 0.28 1.04 -12.93
C HIS A 35 0.87 0.04 -13.95
N PRO A 36 0.15 -0.29 -15.04
CA PRO A 36 0.60 -1.29 -16.01
C PRO A 36 1.90 -0.87 -16.71
N GLY A 37 2.10 0.42 -17.00
CA GLY A 37 3.33 0.91 -17.64
C GLY A 37 4.56 0.77 -16.76
N LEU A 38 4.44 1.04 -15.46
CA LEU A 38 5.54 0.91 -14.50
C LEU A 38 5.94 -0.56 -14.34
N PHE A 39 4.96 -1.46 -14.31
CA PHE A 39 5.19 -2.90 -14.27
C PHE A 39 5.96 -3.39 -15.49
N VAL A 40 5.55 -2.99 -16.70
CA VAL A 40 6.26 -3.36 -17.95
C VAL A 40 7.68 -2.79 -17.98
N ALA A 41 7.86 -1.53 -17.61
CA ALA A 41 9.18 -0.88 -17.58
C ALA A 41 10.14 -1.59 -16.61
N MET A 42 9.64 -2.02 -15.45
CA MET A 42 10.42 -2.76 -14.46
C MET A 42 10.91 -4.11 -15.01
N TYR A 43 10.04 -4.89 -15.66
CA TYR A 43 10.45 -6.16 -16.27
C TYR A 43 11.41 -5.97 -17.46
N ALA A 44 11.23 -4.92 -18.24
CA ALA A 44 12.16 -4.57 -19.32
C ALA A 44 13.55 -4.22 -18.78
N ALA A 45 13.61 -3.42 -17.70
CA ALA A 45 14.86 -3.08 -17.03
C ALA A 45 15.54 -4.33 -16.43
N PHE A 46 14.78 -5.22 -15.80
CA PHE A 46 15.29 -6.48 -15.28
C PHE A 46 15.87 -7.40 -16.38
N LEU A 47 15.19 -7.51 -17.52
CA LEU A 47 15.71 -8.30 -18.64
C LEU A 47 16.99 -7.68 -19.21
N ALA A 48 17.04 -6.35 -19.33
CA ALA A 48 18.24 -5.66 -19.79
C ALA A 48 19.43 -5.91 -18.85
N THR A 49 19.25 -5.81 -17.53
CA THR A 49 20.31 -6.09 -16.55
C THR A 49 20.72 -7.55 -16.55
N LEU A 50 19.76 -8.48 -16.66
CA LEU A 50 20.04 -9.91 -16.77
C LEU A 50 20.92 -10.23 -17.98
N VAL A 51 20.61 -9.68 -19.15
CA VAL A 51 21.40 -9.86 -20.37
C VAL A 51 22.82 -9.35 -20.18
N VAL A 52 22.99 -8.17 -19.58
CA VAL A 52 24.32 -7.60 -19.32
C VAL A 52 25.12 -8.47 -18.34
N MET A 53 24.51 -8.96 -17.26
CA MET A 53 25.20 -9.80 -16.28
C MET A 53 25.59 -11.16 -16.85
N LEU A 54 24.76 -11.77 -17.70
CA LEU A 54 25.08 -13.05 -18.36
C LEU A 54 26.23 -12.94 -19.36
N ARG A 55 26.46 -11.75 -19.93
CA ARG A 55 27.60 -11.50 -20.84
C ARG A 55 28.89 -11.14 -20.11
N SER A 56 28.84 -10.92 -18.80
CA SER A 56 29.98 -10.51 -18.00
C SER A 56 30.55 -11.69 -17.22
N GLU A 57 31.81 -12.03 -17.46
CA GLU A 57 32.50 -13.15 -16.80
C GLU A 57 32.63 -12.95 -15.28
N THR A 58 32.59 -11.71 -14.78
CA THR A 58 32.70 -11.40 -13.35
C THR A 58 31.36 -11.38 -12.61
N LEU A 59 30.27 -11.08 -13.31
CA LEU A 59 28.93 -10.91 -12.70
C LEU A 59 28.03 -12.13 -12.89
N VAL A 60 28.36 -13.07 -13.78
CA VAL A 60 27.53 -14.25 -14.07
C VAL A 60 27.22 -15.08 -12.83
N ASP A 61 28.19 -15.24 -11.93
CA ASP A 61 28.03 -15.99 -10.67
C ASP A 61 27.10 -15.30 -9.67
N SER A 62 26.81 -14.01 -9.87
CA SER A 62 25.92 -13.22 -9.00
C SER A 62 24.51 -13.05 -9.56
N VAL A 63 24.20 -13.64 -10.73
CA VAL A 63 22.86 -13.55 -11.37
C VAL A 63 21.76 -14.10 -10.46
N TRP A 64 22.04 -15.14 -9.68
CA TRP A 64 21.08 -15.71 -8.74
C TRP A 64 20.62 -14.67 -7.70
N LEU A 65 21.52 -13.80 -7.25
CA LEU A 65 21.24 -12.76 -6.26
C LEU A 65 20.32 -11.69 -6.85
N LEU A 66 20.54 -11.31 -8.12
CA LEU A 66 19.64 -10.41 -8.86
C LEU A 66 18.21 -10.99 -8.90
N VAL A 67 18.07 -12.27 -9.23
CA VAL A 67 16.77 -12.95 -9.33
C VAL A 67 16.07 -13.00 -7.96
N VAL A 68 16.79 -13.40 -6.91
CA VAL A 68 16.23 -13.46 -5.55
C VAL A 68 15.76 -12.08 -5.08
N LEU A 69 16.58 -11.05 -5.28
CA LEU A 69 16.24 -9.69 -4.88
C LEU A 69 15.04 -9.14 -5.67
N PHE A 70 15.00 -9.42 -6.98
CA PHE A 70 13.88 -9.06 -7.82
C PHE A 70 12.58 -9.71 -7.34
N ILE A 71 12.58 -11.01 -7.05
CA ILE A 71 11.41 -11.72 -6.53
C ILE A 71 10.99 -11.16 -5.17
N LEU A 72 11.93 -10.91 -4.27
CA LEU A 72 11.64 -10.40 -2.92
C LEU A 72 10.99 -9.02 -2.97
N PHE A 73 11.57 -8.09 -3.74
CA PHE A 73 11.01 -6.75 -3.87
C PHE A 73 9.70 -6.73 -4.64
N ASN A 74 9.54 -7.57 -5.66
CA ASN A 74 8.26 -7.73 -6.34
C ASN A 74 7.19 -8.30 -5.40
N ALA A 75 7.52 -9.31 -4.60
CA ALA A 75 6.63 -9.90 -3.61
C ALA A 75 6.08 -8.84 -2.64
N PHE A 76 6.92 -7.89 -2.22
CA PHE A 76 6.51 -6.80 -1.33
C PHE A 76 5.41 -5.92 -1.93
N PHE A 77 5.47 -5.60 -3.23
CA PHE A 77 4.44 -4.80 -3.91
C PHE A 77 3.06 -5.46 -3.95
N PHE A 78 2.97 -6.77 -3.74
CA PHE A 78 1.68 -7.47 -3.72
C PHE A 78 0.98 -7.44 -2.36
N PHE A 79 1.63 -6.95 -1.31
CA PHE A 79 1.02 -6.83 0.01
C PHE A 79 0.46 -5.44 0.21
N ASP A 80 -0.87 -5.35 0.32
CA ASP A 80 -1.57 -4.12 0.71
C ASP A 80 -2.21 -4.32 2.09
N VAL A 81 -2.16 -3.29 2.94
CA VAL A 81 -2.73 -3.32 4.29
C VAL A 81 -3.75 -2.20 4.39
N TYR A 82 -4.99 -2.55 4.72
CA TYR A 82 -6.04 -1.57 5.00
C TYR A 82 -6.11 -1.32 6.51
N PRO A 83 -5.55 -0.20 7.02
CA PRO A 83 -5.55 0.09 8.44
C PRO A 83 -6.96 0.45 8.92
N ARG A 84 -7.31 0.02 10.13
CA ARG A 84 -8.53 0.43 10.85
C ARG A 84 -8.47 1.88 11.24
N TYR A 85 -9.60 2.56 11.13
CA TYR A 85 -9.79 3.89 11.69
C TYR A 85 -9.94 3.81 13.21
N ARG A 86 -9.41 4.79 13.93
CA ARG A 86 -9.59 4.96 15.37
C ARG A 86 -10.07 6.38 15.65
N TYR A 87 -10.82 6.54 16.72
CA TYR A 87 -11.26 7.86 17.18
C TYR A 87 -10.06 8.76 17.55
N GLU A 88 -8.99 8.16 18.08
CA GLU A 88 -7.76 8.84 18.49
C GLU A 88 -7.03 9.53 17.34
N ASP A 89 -7.30 9.11 16.09
CA ASP A 89 -6.71 9.68 14.89
C ASP A 89 -7.43 10.96 14.42
N ILE A 90 -8.55 11.34 15.06
CA ILE A 90 -9.33 12.54 14.69
C ILE A 90 -8.83 13.73 15.50
N ASP A 91 -8.29 14.73 14.80
CA ASP A 91 -7.75 15.93 15.43
C ASP A 91 -8.82 16.99 15.71
N VAL A 92 -8.51 17.89 16.66
CA VAL A 92 -9.35 19.08 16.95
C VAL A 92 -9.52 20.00 15.75
N LEU A 93 -8.57 19.95 14.81
CA LEU A 93 -8.67 20.67 13.55
C LEU A 93 -9.76 20.06 12.66
N ASP A 94 -9.81 18.74 12.54
CA ASP A 94 -10.82 18.05 11.73
C ASP A 94 -12.24 18.34 12.23
N PHE A 95 -12.41 18.38 13.55
CA PHE A 95 -13.68 18.79 14.15
C PHE A 95 -14.07 20.23 13.80
N ARG A 96 -13.12 21.16 13.77
CA ARG A 96 -13.38 22.56 13.39
C ARG A 96 -13.77 22.67 11.92
N VAL A 97 -13.00 22.05 11.03
CA VAL A 97 -13.22 22.07 9.58
C VAL A 97 -14.58 21.42 9.25
N CYS A 98 -14.94 20.34 9.94
CA CYS A 98 -16.25 19.71 9.85
C CYS A 98 -17.39 20.64 10.32
N TYR A 99 -17.24 21.31 11.47
CA TYR A 99 -18.25 22.22 12.01
C TYR A 99 -18.45 23.48 11.14
N ASN A 100 -17.37 24.02 10.58
CA ASN A 100 -17.41 25.18 9.68
C ASN A 100 -17.88 24.82 8.26
N GLY A 101 -17.99 23.52 7.94
CA GLY A 101 -18.45 23.05 6.63
C GLY A 101 -17.45 23.21 5.50
N GLU A 102 -16.17 23.42 5.79
CA GLU A 102 -15.14 23.66 4.75
C GLU A 102 -14.92 22.44 3.84
N TRP A 103 -15.34 21.24 4.27
CA TRP A 103 -15.34 20.02 3.43
C TRP A 103 -16.36 20.04 2.28
N TYR A 104 -17.36 20.92 2.32
CA TYR A 104 -18.49 20.93 1.39
C TYR A 104 -18.57 22.17 0.49
N ASN A 105 -17.57 23.05 0.57
CA ASN A 105 -17.48 24.31 -0.17
C ASN A 105 -16.50 24.17 -1.34
#